data_AF-A0A1I7Y8U8-F1
#
_entry.id   AF-A0A1I7Y8U8-F1
#
_cell.length_a   1.000
_cell.length_b   1.000
_cell.length_c   1.000
_cell.angle_alpha   90.00
_cell.angle_beta   90.00
_cell.angle_gamma   90.00
#
_symmetry.space_group_name_H-M   'P 1'
#
loop_
_entity.id
_entity.type
_entity.pdbx_description
1 polymer ?
#
loop_
_entity_poly.entity_id
_entity_poly.type
_entity_poly.pdbx_seq_one_letter_code
_entity_poly.pdbx_strand_id
1 'polypeptide(L)'
;MDSVPYEFVKQTLLLVGPSESHCESWASCHSLSGHWGGLSMILDDETVQCSIVINCVSLSELNYIVGIDDTPDDNVTIEDLLAKKHINISFLGVIDDTAQLCGPKKIDKEQSKLLQRLLSRSNGNTRLHLKICLWKSPELDTILGAIPRVVEANPRNTANVAENPSILSLLTRHIQSGNLRKLNFSFEPVHRSFFPVIRQFFKEVKITYFRGCFVQEDEQFAKEVVSLISGKLKRKRMEYEREIFGLYNQEDDEDLPELWTMRFLSRLPFEIIFKDECIEKPNKRSSLVAVTADPPLFDQLEKELGLELEPAEIRYETLEHAPYAFTMVFFFSTSRHLPQKNAVKVSVKQKSQEADVKVKSEQKSKRELKQKKEPPVRPIKKVGSRCGCM
;
A
#
# COMPACT_ATOMS: atom_id res chain seq x y z
N MET A 1 -0.77 -32.60 14.81
CA MET A 1 -0.33 -32.34 13.42
C MET A 1 -0.34 -33.62 12.58
N ASP A 2 -0.05 -34.77 13.17
CA ASP A 2 0.18 -36.05 12.45
C ASP A 2 -1.06 -36.62 11.72
N SER A 3 -2.24 -36.04 11.95
CA SER A 3 -3.47 -36.32 11.21
C SER A 3 -3.66 -35.49 9.93
N VAL A 4 -2.79 -34.50 9.67
CA VAL A 4 -2.86 -33.66 8.47
C VAL A 4 -2.13 -34.37 7.32
N PRO A 5 -2.75 -34.58 6.15
CA PRO A 5 -2.09 -35.23 5.02
C PRO A 5 -0.82 -34.50 4.58
N TYR A 6 0.28 -35.25 4.40
CA TYR A 6 1.58 -34.69 4.03
C TYR A 6 1.52 -33.79 2.78
N GLU A 7 0.80 -34.21 1.73
CA GLU A 7 0.65 -33.41 0.50
C GLU A 7 -0.13 -32.11 0.74
N PHE A 8 -1.06 -32.04 1.70
CA PHE A 8 -1.72 -30.79 2.07
C PHE A 8 -0.73 -29.81 2.73
N VAL A 9 0.12 -30.30 3.64
CA VAL A 9 1.15 -29.45 4.27
C VAL A 9 2.16 -28.97 3.23
N LYS A 10 2.64 -29.87 2.36
CA LYS A 10 3.56 -29.56 1.27
C LYS A 10 3.00 -28.52 0.28
N GLN A 11 1.74 -28.68 -0.15
CA GLN A 11 1.06 -27.67 -0.98
C GLN A 11 0.90 -26.34 -0.25
N THR A 12 0.56 -26.37 1.05
CA THR A 12 0.46 -25.16 1.87
C THR A 12 1.80 -24.43 1.96
N LEU A 13 2.89 -25.15 2.22
CA LEU A 13 4.25 -24.61 2.27
C LEU A 13 4.65 -24.00 0.92
N LEU A 14 4.41 -24.67 -0.21
CA LEU A 14 4.67 -24.14 -1.55
C LEU A 14 3.85 -22.87 -1.87
N LEU A 15 2.64 -22.75 -1.32
CA LEU A 15 1.78 -21.55 -1.49
C LEU A 15 2.14 -20.41 -0.52
N VAL A 16 2.69 -20.72 0.65
CA VAL A 16 3.15 -19.74 1.65
C VAL A 16 4.62 -19.35 1.44
N GLY A 17 5.34 -20.07 0.57
CA GLY A 17 6.72 -19.80 0.17
C GLY A 17 6.99 -18.31 -0.15
N PRO A 18 8.22 -17.87 0.13
CA PRO A 18 8.52 -16.48 0.41
C PRO A 18 8.20 -15.54 -0.75
N SER A 19 7.85 -14.31 -0.41
CA SER A 19 7.92 -13.19 -1.35
C SER A 19 9.15 -12.37 -1.01
N GLU A 20 10.04 -12.16 -1.98
CA GLU A 20 11.35 -11.51 -1.82
C GLU A 20 11.35 -10.11 -1.19
N SER A 21 10.19 -9.48 -0.96
CA SER A 21 10.11 -8.14 -0.35
C SER A 21 10.41 -8.15 1.16
N HIS A 22 11.69 -8.39 1.47
CA HIS A 22 12.42 -8.13 2.71
C HIS A 22 11.82 -8.65 4.03
N CYS A 23 12.60 -9.49 4.72
CA CYS A 23 12.41 -10.03 6.09
C CYS A 23 11.59 -11.33 6.26
N GLU A 24 10.82 -11.79 5.27
CA GLU A 24 10.09 -13.08 5.35
C GLU A 24 10.55 -14.05 4.24
N SER A 25 11.79 -14.53 4.35
CA SER A 25 12.25 -15.71 3.59
C SER A 25 11.64 -17.00 4.16
N TRP A 26 11.93 -18.16 3.55
CA TRP A 26 11.58 -19.47 4.11
C TRP A 26 12.06 -19.68 5.56
N ALA A 27 12.96 -18.84 6.09
CA ALA A 27 13.38 -18.83 7.50
C ALA A 27 12.21 -18.89 8.50
N SER A 28 11.06 -18.27 8.21
CA SER A 28 9.87 -18.38 9.07
C SER A 28 9.34 -19.82 9.12
N CYS A 29 9.31 -20.51 7.98
CA CYS A 29 8.93 -21.93 7.88
C CYS A 29 10.05 -22.87 8.36
N HIS A 30 11.32 -22.51 8.22
CA HIS A 30 12.45 -23.27 8.78
C HIS A 30 12.42 -23.30 10.32
N SER A 31 11.78 -22.32 10.96
CA SER A 31 11.56 -22.31 12.42
C SER A 31 10.57 -23.37 12.91
N LEU A 32 9.82 -24.04 12.01
CA LEU A 32 8.91 -25.12 12.37
C LEU A 32 9.70 -26.33 12.91
N SER A 33 9.34 -26.80 14.10
CA SER A 33 10.05 -27.93 14.73
C SER A 33 9.78 -29.27 14.03
N GLY A 34 10.80 -30.15 14.02
CA GLY A 34 10.67 -31.54 13.59
C GLY A 34 10.52 -31.71 12.08
N HIS A 35 9.65 -32.64 11.67
CA HIS A 35 9.51 -33.04 10.26
C HIS A 35 9.10 -31.89 9.32
N TRP A 36 8.31 -30.93 9.80
CA TRP A 36 7.79 -29.83 8.99
C TRP A 36 8.85 -28.78 8.66
N GLY A 37 9.79 -28.50 9.58
CA GLY A 37 10.97 -27.67 9.30
C GLY A 37 11.87 -28.32 8.26
N GLY A 38 12.16 -29.62 8.43
CA GLY A 38 12.91 -30.40 7.45
C GLY A 38 12.25 -30.43 6.06
N LEU A 39 10.91 -30.54 6.00
CA LEU A 39 10.18 -30.43 4.74
C LEU A 39 10.29 -29.04 4.12
N SER A 40 10.16 -27.97 4.91
CA SER A 40 10.28 -26.61 4.37
C SER A 40 11.67 -26.32 3.81
N MET A 41 12.74 -26.80 4.44
CA MET A 41 14.11 -26.70 3.92
C MET A 41 14.27 -27.45 2.59
N ILE A 42 13.76 -28.68 2.49
CA ILE A 42 13.79 -29.44 1.23
C ILE A 42 13.00 -28.71 0.13
N LEU A 43 11.87 -28.07 0.46
CA LEU A 43 11.10 -27.31 -0.52
C LEU A 43 11.77 -25.99 -0.91
N ASP A 44 12.54 -25.35 -0.05
CA ASP A 44 13.40 -24.21 -0.40
C ASP A 44 14.47 -24.67 -1.41
N ASP A 45 15.26 -25.69 -1.08
CA ASP A 45 16.30 -26.28 -1.94
C ASP A 45 15.77 -26.76 -3.31
N GLU A 46 14.51 -27.24 -3.37
CA GLU A 46 13.87 -27.73 -4.60
C GLU A 46 13.10 -26.67 -5.41
N THR A 47 12.95 -25.45 -4.88
CA THR A 47 12.16 -24.37 -5.52
C THR A 47 13.06 -23.33 -6.15
N VAL A 48 13.01 -23.23 -7.49
CA VAL A 48 13.71 -22.16 -8.21
C VAL A 48 12.88 -20.89 -8.20
N GLN A 49 13.46 -19.78 -7.73
CA GLN A 49 12.92 -18.44 -7.92
C GLN A 49 13.39 -17.89 -9.27
N CYS A 50 12.49 -17.21 -9.99
CA CYS A 50 12.83 -16.63 -11.28
C CYS A 50 12.10 -15.31 -11.54
N SER A 51 12.79 -14.44 -12.25
CA SER A 51 12.30 -13.15 -12.71
C SER A 51 12.10 -13.20 -14.23
N ILE A 52 10.97 -12.68 -14.71
CA ILE A 52 10.65 -12.62 -16.14
C ILE A 52 10.52 -11.14 -16.53
N VAL A 53 11.19 -10.74 -17.60
CA VAL A 53 11.04 -9.41 -18.20
C VAL A 53 10.59 -9.55 -19.65
N ILE A 54 9.40 -9.06 -19.95
CA ILE A 54 8.85 -8.96 -21.30
C ILE A 54 9.08 -7.53 -21.78
N ASN A 55 9.84 -7.37 -22.86
CA ASN A 55 10.10 -6.08 -23.50
C ASN A 55 9.28 -5.93 -24.79
N CYS A 56 8.42 -4.92 -24.81
CA CYS A 56 7.57 -4.52 -25.92
C CYS A 56 8.30 -3.45 -26.75
N VAL A 57 9.31 -3.87 -27.53
CA VAL A 57 10.17 -2.95 -28.31
C VAL A 57 9.41 -2.24 -29.43
N SER A 58 8.34 -2.85 -29.93
CA SER A 58 7.38 -2.21 -30.85
C SER A 58 5.99 -2.81 -30.67
N LEU A 59 4.96 -2.15 -31.23
CA LEU A 59 3.57 -2.65 -31.24
C LEU A 59 3.43 -4.06 -31.85
N SER A 60 4.40 -4.51 -32.65
CA SER A 60 4.41 -5.79 -33.36
C SER A 60 5.43 -6.81 -32.83
N GLU A 61 6.33 -6.42 -31.93
CA GLU A 61 7.42 -7.28 -31.48
C GLU A 61 7.53 -7.31 -29.95
N LEU A 62 7.10 -8.44 -29.40
CA LEU A 62 7.34 -8.84 -28.02
C LEU A 62 8.63 -9.65 -27.95
N ASN A 63 9.51 -9.26 -27.04
CA ASN A 63 10.71 -10.00 -26.67
C ASN A 63 10.66 -10.35 -25.18
N TYR A 64 11.42 -11.35 -24.75
CA TYR A 64 11.51 -11.71 -23.33
C TYR A 64 12.93 -12.11 -22.92
N ILE A 65 13.20 -11.97 -21.63
CA ILE A 65 14.31 -12.56 -20.89
C ILE A 65 13.75 -13.23 -19.64
N VAL A 66 14.38 -14.34 -19.23
CA VAL A 66 14.12 -14.99 -17.95
C VAL A 66 15.45 -15.14 -17.23
N GLY A 67 15.53 -14.59 -16.02
CA GLY A 67 16.64 -14.80 -15.08
C GLY A 67 16.24 -15.75 -13.95
N ILE A 68 17.23 -16.37 -13.33
CA ILE A 68 17.08 -16.94 -11.99
C ILE A 68 17.41 -15.83 -10.98
N ASP A 69 16.64 -15.78 -9.89
CA ASP A 69 16.70 -14.74 -8.86
C ASP A 69 16.62 -13.30 -9.44
N ASP A 70 17.19 -12.32 -8.73
CA ASP A 70 17.30 -10.91 -9.13
C ASP A 70 18.47 -10.65 -10.13
N THR A 71 19.14 -11.69 -10.66
CA THR A 71 20.26 -11.59 -11.60
C THR A 71 19.83 -11.77 -13.06
N PRO A 72 19.71 -10.69 -13.87
CA PRO A 72 19.22 -10.76 -15.25
C PRO A 72 20.24 -11.31 -16.26
N ASP A 73 21.50 -11.51 -15.86
CA ASP A 73 22.58 -11.92 -16.76
C ASP A 73 22.58 -13.43 -17.05
N ASP A 74 22.01 -14.24 -16.15
CA ASP A 74 21.85 -15.69 -16.32
C ASP A 74 20.69 -16.00 -17.28
N ASN A 75 21.00 -16.03 -18.57
CA ASN A 75 20.06 -16.35 -19.65
C ASN A 75 19.64 -17.84 -19.62
N VAL A 76 18.66 -18.17 -18.77
CA VAL A 76 18.11 -19.52 -18.64
C VAL A 76 17.00 -19.78 -19.68
N THR A 77 16.84 -21.02 -20.13
CA THR A 77 15.75 -21.38 -21.06
C THR A 77 14.45 -21.66 -20.30
N ILE A 78 13.29 -21.44 -20.94
CA ILE A 78 11.99 -21.77 -20.31
C ILE A 78 11.91 -23.28 -20.08
N GLU A 79 12.52 -24.07 -20.96
CA GLU A 79 12.62 -25.51 -20.93
C GLU A 79 13.38 -26.00 -19.70
N ASP A 80 14.53 -25.39 -19.37
CA ASP A 80 15.31 -25.69 -18.16
C ASP A 80 14.53 -25.39 -16.88
N LEU A 81 13.78 -24.29 -16.85
CA LEU A 81 12.89 -23.97 -15.74
C LEU A 81 11.71 -24.95 -15.67
N LEU A 82 11.11 -25.31 -16.80
CA LEU A 82 10.05 -26.32 -16.86
C LEU A 82 10.54 -27.72 -16.46
N ALA A 83 11.85 -28.01 -16.52
CA ALA A 83 12.42 -29.23 -15.97
C ALA A 83 12.53 -29.21 -14.43
N LYS A 84 12.45 -28.04 -13.77
CA LYS A 84 12.48 -27.93 -12.30
C LYS A 84 11.18 -28.46 -11.69
N LYS A 85 11.30 -28.98 -10.46
CA LYS A 85 10.20 -29.57 -9.69
C LYS A 85 9.21 -28.48 -9.23
N HIS A 86 9.73 -27.46 -8.56
CA HIS A 86 8.99 -26.33 -8.04
C HIS A 86 9.58 -25.02 -8.60
N ILE A 87 8.71 -24.07 -8.93
CA ILE A 87 9.03 -22.80 -9.57
C ILE A 87 8.19 -21.72 -8.91
N ASN A 88 8.82 -20.58 -8.59
CA ASN A 88 8.18 -19.38 -8.10
C ASN A 88 8.60 -18.18 -8.96
N ILE A 89 7.67 -17.62 -9.72
CA ILE A 89 7.90 -16.38 -10.48
C ILE A 89 7.65 -15.23 -9.53
N SER A 90 8.73 -14.73 -8.94
CA SER A 90 8.71 -13.70 -7.91
C SER A 90 8.49 -12.29 -8.50
N PHE A 91 8.96 -12.08 -9.73
CA PHE A 91 8.81 -10.84 -10.48
C PHE A 91 8.42 -11.09 -11.95
N LEU A 92 7.43 -10.34 -12.43
CA LEU A 92 7.12 -10.21 -13.85
C LEU A 92 7.08 -8.72 -14.22
N GLY A 93 8.08 -8.28 -14.98
CA GLY A 93 8.11 -6.97 -15.61
C GLY A 93 7.54 -7.06 -17.03
N VAL A 94 6.61 -6.16 -17.37
CA VAL A 94 6.29 -5.85 -18.76
C VAL A 94 6.68 -4.40 -19.00
N ILE A 95 7.73 -4.21 -19.80
CA ILE A 95 8.34 -2.93 -20.09
C ILE A 95 8.23 -2.61 -21.57
N ASP A 96 8.09 -1.32 -21.90
CA ASP A 96 8.46 -0.77 -23.20
C ASP A 96 9.80 -0.06 -22.96
N ASP A 97 10.90 -0.70 -23.39
CA ASP A 97 12.22 -0.09 -23.33
C ASP A 97 12.96 -0.30 -24.65
N THR A 98 13.36 0.80 -25.27
CA THR A 98 14.20 0.79 -26.47
C THR A 98 15.65 0.47 -26.16
N ALA A 99 16.05 0.46 -24.88
CA ALA A 99 17.32 -0.09 -24.45
C ALA A 99 17.42 -1.57 -24.86
N GLN A 100 18.45 -1.88 -25.64
CA GLN A 100 18.71 -3.24 -26.09
C GLN A 100 19.09 -4.11 -24.89
N LEU A 101 18.16 -4.95 -24.44
CA LEU A 101 18.47 -6.02 -23.49
C LEU A 101 19.53 -6.96 -24.10
N CYS A 102 20.33 -7.62 -23.25
CA CYS A 102 21.31 -8.62 -23.69
C CYS A 102 20.65 -10.00 -23.85
N GLY A 103 20.69 -10.57 -25.06
CA GLY A 103 20.13 -11.90 -25.35
C GLY A 103 18.59 -12.05 -25.45
N PRO A 104 17.79 -11.01 -25.79
CA PRO A 104 16.33 -11.13 -25.83
C PRO A 104 15.86 -12.18 -26.84
N LYS A 105 14.94 -13.04 -26.39
CA LYS A 105 14.27 -14.01 -27.26
C LYS A 105 12.95 -13.43 -27.75
N LYS A 106 12.66 -13.55 -29.04
CA LYS A 106 11.38 -13.12 -29.63
C LYS A 106 10.25 -14.04 -29.16
N ILE A 107 9.14 -13.46 -28.72
CA ILE A 107 7.92 -14.22 -28.37
C ILE A 107 7.16 -14.52 -29.67
N ASP A 108 7.30 -15.74 -30.17
CA ASP A 108 6.39 -16.33 -31.15
C ASP A 108 5.25 -17.12 -30.47
N LYS A 109 4.46 -17.86 -31.25
CA LYS A 109 3.32 -18.65 -30.76
C LYS A 109 3.73 -19.87 -29.92
N GLU A 110 4.94 -20.39 -30.07
CA GLU A 110 5.45 -21.51 -29.28
C GLU A 110 6.06 -20.98 -27.98
N GLN A 111 6.88 -19.92 -28.07
CA GLN A 111 7.44 -19.22 -26.91
C GLN A 111 6.33 -18.64 -26.01
N SER A 112 5.25 -18.10 -26.56
CA SER A 112 4.08 -17.66 -25.80
C SER A 112 3.42 -18.82 -25.02
N LYS A 113 3.28 -20.01 -25.63
CA LYS A 113 2.75 -21.20 -24.93
C LYS A 113 3.69 -21.71 -23.84
N LEU A 114 5.00 -21.67 -24.07
CA LEU A 114 6.02 -22.03 -23.08
C LEU A 114 5.98 -21.07 -21.88
N LEU A 115 5.92 -19.75 -22.12
CA LEU A 115 5.75 -18.74 -21.07
C LEU A 115 4.44 -18.94 -20.29
N GLN A 116 3.30 -19.16 -20.96
CA GLN A 116 2.02 -19.45 -20.30
C GLN A 116 2.12 -20.71 -19.42
N ARG A 117 2.76 -21.77 -19.91
CA ARG A 117 2.96 -23.02 -19.14
C ARG A 117 3.87 -22.80 -17.94
N LEU A 118 4.92 -21.99 -18.07
CA LEU A 118 5.81 -21.60 -16.97
C LEU A 118 5.03 -20.78 -15.91
N LEU A 119 4.29 -19.76 -16.34
CA LEU A 119 3.47 -18.89 -15.48
C LEU A 119 2.41 -19.66 -14.70
N SER A 120 1.66 -20.53 -15.38
CA SER A 120 0.63 -21.38 -14.75
C SER A 120 1.18 -22.42 -13.75
N ARG A 121 2.49 -22.66 -13.74
CA ARG A 121 3.17 -23.56 -12.79
C ARG A 121 3.80 -22.84 -11.59
N SER A 122 3.79 -21.51 -11.58
CA SER A 122 4.27 -20.72 -10.44
C SER A 122 3.40 -20.97 -9.21
N ASN A 123 4.02 -21.33 -8.09
CA ASN A 123 3.29 -21.55 -6.83
C ASN A 123 3.28 -20.26 -5.99
N GLY A 124 4.37 -19.49 -6.06
CA GLY A 124 4.62 -18.29 -5.29
C GLY A 124 3.78 -17.07 -5.66
N ASN A 125 4.01 -16.00 -4.91
CA ASN A 125 3.37 -14.70 -5.09
C ASN A 125 4.16 -13.85 -6.11
N THR A 126 3.56 -13.52 -7.26
CA THR A 126 4.22 -12.69 -8.28
C THR A 126 4.03 -11.20 -8.01
N ARG A 127 5.13 -10.44 -8.06
CA ARG A 127 5.16 -8.98 -8.16
C ARG A 127 5.07 -8.58 -9.64
N LEU A 128 4.06 -7.81 -10.02
CA LEU A 128 3.80 -7.42 -11.40
C LEU A 128 4.16 -5.96 -11.62
N HIS A 129 5.12 -5.66 -12.49
CA HIS A 129 5.49 -4.30 -12.87
C HIS A 129 5.07 -4.04 -14.32
N LEU A 130 4.15 -3.10 -14.55
CA LEU A 130 3.62 -2.79 -15.87
C LEU A 130 3.98 -1.35 -16.24
N LYS A 131 4.88 -1.15 -17.21
CA LYS A 131 5.16 0.17 -17.81
C LYS A 131 4.21 0.38 -18.99
N ILE A 132 2.98 0.81 -18.70
CA ILE A 132 1.82 0.62 -19.60
C ILE A 132 1.92 1.46 -20.88
N CYS A 133 2.45 0.85 -21.93
CA CYS A 133 2.32 1.33 -23.29
C CYS A 133 1.14 0.63 -24.00
N LEU A 134 0.94 0.93 -25.30
CA LEU A 134 -0.23 0.55 -26.10
C LEU A 134 -0.21 -0.93 -26.52
N TRP A 135 -0.20 -1.85 -25.55
CA TRP A 135 -0.06 -3.29 -25.77
C TRP A 135 -1.34 -3.97 -26.27
N LYS A 136 -1.69 -3.75 -27.55
CA LYS A 136 -2.80 -4.44 -28.22
C LYS A 136 -2.38 -5.82 -28.76
N SER A 137 -1.70 -6.62 -27.94
CA SER A 137 -1.28 -7.99 -28.27
C SER A 137 -2.10 -9.03 -27.50
N PRO A 138 -2.92 -9.85 -28.19
CA PRO A 138 -3.61 -10.99 -27.58
C PRO A 138 -2.66 -12.00 -26.94
N GLU A 139 -1.43 -12.12 -27.44
CA GLU A 139 -0.39 -12.98 -26.85
C GLU A 139 -0.01 -12.51 -25.45
N LEU A 140 0.19 -11.19 -25.25
CA LEU A 140 0.47 -10.63 -23.93
C LEU A 140 -0.71 -10.83 -22.97
N ASP A 141 -1.94 -10.60 -23.44
CA ASP A 141 -3.15 -10.84 -22.64
C ASP A 141 -3.27 -12.30 -22.18
N THR A 142 -2.89 -13.24 -23.04
CA THR A 142 -2.89 -14.68 -22.71
C THR A 142 -1.77 -15.02 -21.71
N ILE A 143 -0.58 -14.42 -21.88
CA ILE A 143 0.56 -14.57 -20.96
C ILE A 143 0.22 -14.01 -19.56
N LEU A 144 -0.26 -12.76 -19.48
CA LEU A 144 -0.72 -12.14 -18.23
C LEU A 144 -1.89 -12.91 -17.61
N GLY A 145 -2.80 -13.43 -18.44
CA GLY A 145 -3.88 -14.30 -18.04
C GLY A 145 -3.40 -15.59 -17.35
N ALA A 146 -2.22 -16.11 -17.67
CA ALA A 146 -1.68 -17.34 -17.09
C ALA A 146 -1.10 -17.17 -15.67
N ILE A 147 -0.91 -15.94 -15.16
CA ILE A 147 -0.39 -15.71 -13.80
C ILE A 147 -1.43 -16.16 -12.77
N PRO A 148 -1.12 -17.11 -11.85
CA PRO A 148 -2.09 -17.60 -10.88
C PRO A 148 -2.30 -16.61 -9.72
N ARG A 149 -1.23 -15.96 -9.24
CA ARG A 149 -1.24 -15.16 -8.01
C ARG A 149 -0.40 -13.89 -8.13
N VAL A 150 -1.03 -12.77 -8.45
CA VAL A 150 -0.41 -11.44 -8.34
C VAL A 150 -0.66 -10.89 -6.93
N VAL A 151 0.41 -10.67 -6.14
CA VAL A 151 0.32 -10.08 -4.79
C VAL A 151 0.51 -8.56 -4.80
N GLU A 152 1.33 -8.09 -5.72
CA GLU A 152 1.69 -6.68 -5.89
C GLU A 152 1.55 -6.31 -7.36
N ALA A 153 0.91 -5.18 -7.64
CA ALA A 153 0.87 -4.60 -8.97
C ALA A 153 1.41 -3.17 -8.93
N ASN A 154 2.38 -2.89 -9.81
CA ASN A 154 2.94 -1.57 -10.07
C ASN A 154 2.61 -1.12 -11.51
N PRO A 155 1.37 -0.67 -11.78
CA PRO A 155 1.02 -0.03 -13.05
C PRO A 155 1.57 1.41 -13.12
N ARG A 156 2.55 1.63 -13.99
CA ARG A 156 3.01 2.97 -14.40
C ARG A 156 2.20 3.48 -15.59
N ASN A 157 1.97 4.79 -15.63
CA ASN A 157 1.02 5.47 -16.49
C ASN A 157 1.75 6.35 -17.52
N THR A 158 2.02 5.83 -18.71
CA THR A 158 2.65 6.60 -19.80
C THR A 158 1.67 7.09 -20.87
N ALA A 159 0.60 6.34 -21.21
CA ALA A 159 -0.55 6.89 -21.94
C ALA A 159 -1.84 6.03 -21.85
N ASN A 160 -2.98 6.71 -21.79
CA ASN A 160 -4.32 6.26 -22.19
C ASN A 160 -4.73 4.81 -21.84
N VAL A 161 -4.70 4.45 -20.56
CA VAL A 161 -5.09 3.10 -20.05
C VAL A 161 -6.52 2.68 -20.41
N ALA A 162 -7.38 3.61 -20.84
CA ALA A 162 -8.67 3.29 -21.46
C ALA A 162 -8.56 2.36 -22.69
N GLU A 163 -7.40 2.31 -23.33
CA GLU A 163 -7.12 1.44 -24.49
C GLU A 163 -6.68 0.01 -24.10
N ASN A 164 -6.42 -0.26 -22.81
CA ASN A 164 -5.86 -1.52 -22.31
C ASN A 164 -6.80 -2.20 -21.27
N PRO A 165 -8.01 -2.64 -21.66
CA PRO A 165 -8.99 -3.23 -20.75
C PRO A 165 -8.49 -4.51 -20.06
N SER A 166 -7.57 -5.24 -20.69
CA SER A 166 -7.00 -6.49 -20.20
C SER A 166 -6.20 -6.31 -18.90
N ILE A 167 -5.54 -5.16 -18.70
CA ILE A 167 -4.87 -4.83 -17.44
C ILE A 167 -5.89 -4.63 -16.32
N LEU A 168 -6.98 -3.91 -16.60
CA LEU A 168 -8.06 -3.69 -15.62
C LEU A 168 -8.74 -5.02 -15.26
N SER A 169 -8.94 -5.90 -16.24
CA SER A 169 -9.47 -7.25 -16.05
C SER A 169 -8.54 -8.11 -15.17
N LEU A 170 -7.22 -8.10 -15.45
CA LEU A 170 -6.20 -8.81 -14.66
C LEU A 170 -6.21 -8.35 -13.20
N LEU A 171 -6.17 -7.04 -12.95
CA LEU A 171 -6.20 -6.49 -11.59
C LEU A 171 -7.51 -6.83 -10.88
N THR A 172 -8.65 -6.68 -11.57
CA THR A 172 -10.00 -7.03 -11.05
C THR A 172 -10.06 -8.50 -10.64
N ARG A 173 -9.54 -9.41 -11.47
CA ARG A 173 -9.49 -10.85 -11.19
C ARG A 173 -8.67 -11.15 -9.93
N HIS A 174 -7.49 -10.56 -9.78
CA HIS A 174 -6.66 -10.79 -8.60
C HIS A 174 -7.16 -10.06 -7.34
N ILE A 175 -7.97 -9.02 -7.48
CA ILE A 175 -8.76 -8.40 -6.39
C ILE A 175 -9.86 -9.36 -5.92
N GLN A 176 -10.69 -9.85 -6.84
CA GLN A 176 -11.83 -10.73 -6.53
C GLN A 176 -11.39 -12.07 -5.94
N SER A 177 -10.30 -12.65 -6.44
CA SER A 177 -9.69 -13.86 -5.87
C SER A 177 -8.96 -13.59 -4.55
N GLY A 178 -8.93 -12.34 -4.08
CA GLY A 178 -8.24 -11.94 -2.86
C GLY A 178 -6.73 -12.20 -2.89
N ASN A 179 -6.09 -12.21 -4.06
CA ASN A 179 -4.64 -12.41 -4.20
C ASN A 179 -3.86 -11.10 -4.15
N LEU A 180 -4.35 -10.05 -4.81
CA LEU A 180 -3.72 -8.73 -4.78
C LEU A 180 -3.78 -8.18 -3.35
N ARG A 181 -2.68 -7.60 -2.87
CA ARG A 181 -2.52 -7.03 -1.52
C ARG A 181 -1.86 -5.65 -1.53
N LYS A 182 -1.03 -5.40 -2.54
CA LYS A 182 -0.28 -4.17 -2.77
C LYS A 182 -0.61 -3.57 -4.14
N LEU A 183 -0.91 -2.28 -4.21
CA LEU A 183 -1.16 -1.57 -5.48
C LEU A 183 -0.40 -0.23 -5.50
N ASN A 184 0.50 -0.05 -6.46
CA ASN A 184 1.50 1.02 -6.45
C ASN A 184 1.58 1.74 -7.80
N PHE A 185 1.07 2.96 -7.91
CA PHE A 185 1.16 3.76 -9.15
C PHE A 185 2.49 4.55 -9.28
N SER A 186 3.54 4.11 -8.57
CA SER A 186 4.84 4.78 -8.51
C SER A 186 4.70 6.25 -8.05
N PHE A 187 5.33 7.20 -8.74
CA PHE A 187 5.22 8.66 -8.46
C PHE A 187 4.32 9.37 -9.47
N GLU A 188 3.75 8.64 -10.43
CA GLU A 188 2.98 9.18 -11.55
C GLU A 188 1.51 9.37 -11.15
N PRO A 189 0.80 10.36 -11.71
CA PRO A 189 -0.62 10.51 -11.44
C PRO A 189 -1.44 9.30 -11.90
N VAL A 190 -2.36 8.85 -11.04
CA VAL A 190 -3.27 7.74 -11.29
C VAL A 190 -4.24 8.11 -12.42
N HIS A 191 -4.21 7.35 -13.52
CA HIS A 191 -5.17 7.55 -14.60
C HIS A 191 -6.60 7.18 -14.18
N ARG A 192 -7.59 8.01 -14.58
CA ARG A 192 -9.02 7.87 -14.23
C ARG A 192 -9.62 6.49 -14.48
N SER A 193 -9.13 5.76 -15.47
CA SER A 193 -9.56 4.38 -15.78
C SER A 193 -9.28 3.37 -14.66
N PHE A 194 -8.34 3.65 -13.75
CA PHE A 194 -8.09 2.81 -12.58
C PHE A 194 -9.04 3.06 -11.41
N PHE A 195 -9.82 4.16 -11.42
CA PHE A 195 -10.69 4.52 -10.29
C PHE A 195 -11.68 3.40 -9.90
N PRO A 196 -12.31 2.64 -10.83
CA PRO A 196 -13.13 1.48 -10.48
C PRO A 196 -12.32 0.37 -9.77
N VAL A 197 -11.13 0.05 -10.27
CA VAL A 197 -10.23 -0.97 -9.71
C VAL A 197 -9.76 -0.57 -8.31
N ILE A 198 -9.43 0.71 -8.09
CA ILE A 198 -9.05 1.24 -6.78
C ILE A 198 -10.20 1.15 -5.78
N ARG A 199 -11.42 1.56 -6.18
CA ARG A 199 -12.63 1.40 -5.35
C ARG A 199 -12.86 -0.06 -4.96
N GLN A 200 -12.65 -0.99 -5.89
CA GLN A 200 -12.85 -2.41 -5.65
C GLN A 200 -11.78 -2.99 -4.73
N PHE A 201 -10.51 -2.64 -4.94
CA PHE A 201 -9.37 -2.96 -4.07
C PHE A 201 -9.66 -2.55 -2.61
N PHE A 202 -10.10 -1.30 -2.41
CA PHE A 202 -10.50 -0.80 -1.09
C PHE A 202 -11.79 -1.41 -0.51
N LYS A 203 -12.60 -2.11 -1.29
CA LYS A 203 -13.78 -2.83 -0.76
C LYS A 203 -13.40 -4.26 -0.38
N GLU A 204 -12.95 -5.03 -1.36
CA GLU A 204 -12.87 -6.50 -1.31
C GLU A 204 -11.59 -7.04 -0.62
N VAL A 205 -10.52 -6.25 -0.56
CA VAL A 205 -9.17 -6.76 -0.23
C VAL A 205 -8.74 -6.45 1.22
N LYS A 206 -7.96 -7.35 1.83
CA LYS A 206 -7.09 -7.03 2.99
C LYS A 206 -5.85 -6.31 2.47
N ILE A 207 -5.93 -4.99 2.31
CA ILE A 207 -4.83 -4.17 1.76
C ILE A 207 -3.66 -4.15 2.74
N THR A 208 -2.45 -4.43 2.25
CA THR A 208 -1.19 -4.21 2.96
C THR A 208 -0.44 -2.98 2.42
N TYR A 209 -0.65 -2.60 1.16
CA TYR A 209 -0.09 -1.39 0.58
C TYR A 209 -0.97 -0.77 -0.51
N PHE A 210 -1.08 0.55 -0.50
CA PHE A 210 -1.56 1.34 -1.62
C PHE A 210 -0.64 2.55 -1.81
N ARG A 211 -0.36 2.95 -3.05
CA ARG A 211 0.27 4.23 -3.36
C ARG A 211 -0.27 4.77 -4.66
N GLY A 212 -0.70 6.04 -4.68
CA GLY A 212 -1.06 6.75 -5.90
C GLY A 212 -1.06 8.26 -5.71
N CYS A 213 -0.55 8.97 -6.71
CA CYS A 213 -0.64 10.42 -6.82
C CYS A 213 -1.89 10.80 -7.62
N PHE A 214 -2.54 11.92 -7.33
CA PHE A 214 -3.69 12.39 -8.11
C PHE A 214 -3.40 13.78 -8.72
N VAL A 215 -4.00 14.08 -9.87
CA VAL A 215 -4.00 15.46 -10.38
C VAL A 215 -5.04 16.30 -9.63
N GLN A 216 -4.90 17.63 -9.64
CA GLN A 216 -5.82 18.52 -8.92
C GLN A 216 -7.27 18.40 -9.43
N GLU A 217 -7.46 18.12 -10.72
CA GLU A 217 -8.75 17.88 -11.35
C GLU A 217 -9.46 16.62 -10.81
N ASP A 218 -8.73 15.74 -10.11
CA ASP A 218 -9.20 14.50 -9.50
C ASP A 218 -9.25 14.57 -7.96
N GLU A 219 -9.18 15.77 -7.38
CA GLU A 219 -9.29 16.02 -5.93
C GLU A 219 -10.49 15.28 -5.30
N GLN A 220 -11.66 15.29 -5.95
CA GLN A 220 -12.86 14.60 -5.44
C GLN A 220 -12.67 13.07 -5.35
N PHE A 221 -11.89 12.47 -6.26
CA PHE A 221 -11.57 11.05 -6.16
C PHE A 221 -10.46 10.77 -5.14
N ALA A 222 -9.47 11.65 -5.00
CA ALA A 222 -8.49 11.56 -3.92
C ALA A 222 -9.19 11.60 -2.54
N LYS A 223 -10.20 12.47 -2.38
CA LYS A 223 -11.08 12.53 -1.21
C LYS A 223 -11.91 11.25 -0.99
N GLU A 224 -12.41 10.62 -2.07
CA GLU A 224 -13.04 9.31 -1.98
C GLU A 224 -12.06 8.23 -1.48
N VAL A 225 -10.82 8.22 -1.98
CA VAL A 225 -9.76 7.30 -1.53
C VAL A 225 -9.39 7.52 -0.06
N VAL A 226 -9.28 8.77 0.40
CA VAL A 226 -9.13 9.11 1.83
C VAL A 226 -10.28 8.51 2.65
N SER A 227 -11.52 8.60 2.19
CA SER A 227 -12.67 8.04 2.91
C SER A 227 -12.70 6.51 2.92
N LEU A 228 -12.26 5.88 1.84
CA LEU A 228 -12.08 4.43 1.76
C LEU A 228 -11.00 3.93 2.74
N ILE A 229 -9.90 4.68 2.88
CA ILE A 229 -8.86 4.45 3.90
C ILE A 229 -9.44 4.63 5.32
N SER A 230 -10.14 5.74 5.58
CA SER A 230 -10.73 6.05 6.89
C SER A 230 -11.70 4.94 7.34
N GLY A 231 -12.53 4.44 6.42
CA GLY A 231 -13.47 3.35 6.66
C GLY A 231 -12.80 2.00 6.97
N LYS A 232 -11.69 1.67 6.29
CA LYS A 232 -10.88 0.48 6.60
C LYS A 232 -10.21 0.59 7.97
N LEU A 233 -9.66 1.76 8.30
CA LEU A 233 -8.99 2.00 9.58
C LEU A 233 -9.95 1.91 10.77
N LYS A 234 -11.11 2.56 10.68
CA LYS A 234 -12.18 2.42 11.69
C LYS A 234 -12.59 0.98 11.91
N ARG A 235 -12.72 0.19 10.82
CA ARG A 235 -13.10 -1.22 10.92
C ARG A 235 -12.05 -2.05 11.66
N LYS A 236 -10.78 -1.94 11.25
CA LYS A 236 -9.66 -2.61 11.92
C LYS A 236 -9.55 -2.24 13.39
N ARG A 237 -9.72 -0.96 13.72
CA ARG A 237 -9.75 -0.48 15.10
C ARG A 237 -10.86 -1.15 15.90
N MET A 238 -12.08 -1.23 15.37
CA MET A 238 -13.20 -1.91 16.03
C MET A 238 -13.00 -3.43 16.13
N GLU A 239 -12.33 -4.06 15.18
CA GLU A 239 -11.95 -5.48 15.24
C GLU A 239 -10.96 -5.71 16.38
N TYR A 240 -9.90 -4.91 16.46
CA TYR A 240 -8.88 -4.95 17.52
C TYR A 240 -9.43 -4.61 18.91
N GLU A 241 -10.29 -3.59 19.03
CA GLU A 241 -10.98 -3.27 20.28
C GLU A 241 -11.82 -4.48 20.77
N ARG A 242 -12.50 -5.21 19.88
CA ARG A 242 -13.22 -6.45 20.25
C ARG A 242 -12.30 -7.59 20.64
N GLU A 243 -11.18 -7.79 19.94
CA GLU A 243 -10.19 -8.82 20.30
C GLU A 243 -9.66 -8.57 21.72
N ILE A 244 -9.31 -7.33 22.05
CA ILE A 244 -8.93 -6.91 23.41
C ILE A 244 -10.07 -7.18 24.40
N PHE A 245 -11.28 -6.66 24.18
CA PHE A 245 -12.40 -6.85 25.12
C PHE A 245 -12.84 -8.33 25.27
N GLY A 246 -12.52 -9.20 24.32
CA GLY A 246 -12.70 -10.64 24.43
C GLY A 246 -11.67 -11.31 25.34
N LEU A 247 -10.39 -10.90 25.23
CA LEU A 247 -9.27 -11.48 25.96
C LEU A 247 -9.20 -10.99 27.43
N TYR A 248 -9.45 -9.70 27.69
CA TYR A 248 -9.34 -9.09 29.02
C TYR A 248 -10.50 -9.41 29.99
N ASN A 249 -11.19 -10.55 29.81
CA ASN A 249 -12.06 -11.13 30.84
C ASN A 249 -11.30 -12.14 31.75
N GLN A 250 -9.98 -12.23 31.58
CA GLN A 250 -9.09 -12.82 32.58
C GLN A 250 -8.48 -11.66 33.38
N GLU A 251 -8.79 -11.65 34.68
CA GLU A 251 -8.28 -10.66 35.64
C GLU A 251 -6.75 -10.88 35.84
N ASP A 252 -6.02 -9.80 36.13
CA ASP A 252 -4.63 -9.73 36.65
C ASP A 252 -3.43 -9.40 35.72
N ASP A 253 -3.58 -9.12 34.42
CA ASP A 253 -2.46 -8.59 33.59
C ASP A 253 -2.47 -7.04 33.46
N GLU A 254 -1.52 -6.36 34.12
CA GLU A 254 -1.35 -4.89 34.05
C GLU A 254 -0.69 -4.38 32.75
N ASP A 255 -0.17 -5.28 31.89
CA ASP A 255 0.50 -4.94 30.63
C ASP A 255 -0.50 -4.56 29.52
N LEU A 256 -1.00 -3.32 29.59
CA LEU A 256 -1.87 -2.74 28.56
C LEU A 256 -1.19 -2.71 27.17
N PRO A 257 -1.89 -3.05 26.07
CA PRO A 257 -1.27 -3.10 24.76
C PRO A 257 -0.92 -1.69 24.25
N GLU A 258 0.35 -1.47 23.89
CA GLU A 258 0.71 -0.25 23.17
C GLU A 258 0.11 -0.27 21.75
N LEU A 259 -1.00 0.45 21.62
CA LEU A 259 -1.00 1.71 20.87
C LEU A 259 -0.76 1.64 19.35
N TRP A 260 -1.81 2.03 18.62
CA TRP A 260 -1.78 2.26 17.18
C TRP A 260 -0.98 3.52 16.84
N THR A 261 0.23 3.35 16.29
CA THR A 261 0.98 4.47 15.71
C THR A 261 0.61 4.65 14.25
N MET A 262 0.39 5.88 13.78
CA MET A 262 0.25 6.20 12.35
C MET A 262 1.44 7.05 11.88
N ARG A 263 2.02 6.78 10.70
CA ARG A 263 3.19 7.52 10.14
C ARG A 263 2.90 8.15 8.76
N PHE A 264 3.47 9.32 8.45
CA PHE A 264 2.98 10.12 7.31
C PHE A 264 4.08 10.70 6.41
N LEU A 265 4.33 10.06 5.27
CA LEU A 265 5.49 10.35 4.43
C LEU A 265 5.11 11.05 3.12
N SER A 266 4.79 12.35 3.13
CA SER A 266 4.53 13.10 1.89
C SER A 266 5.81 13.58 1.21
N ARG A 267 5.92 13.34 -0.10
CA ARG A 267 6.97 13.92 -0.96
C ARG A 267 6.42 14.72 -2.13
N LEU A 268 5.17 14.47 -2.56
CA LEU A 268 4.55 15.12 -3.72
C LEU A 268 3.12 15.60 -3.42
N PRO A 269 2.66 16.68 -4.08
CA PRO A 269 1.27 17.11 -4.00
C PRO A 269 0.31 16.01 -4.45
N PHE A 270 -0.78 15.87 -3.70
CA PHE A 270 -1.85 14.87 -3.83
C PHE A 270 -1.35 13.40 -3.88
N GLU A 271 -0.20 13.11 -3.27
CA GLU A 271 0.27 11.74 -3.04
C GLU A 271 -0.50 11.09 -1.87
N ILE A 272 -1.10 9.92 -2.12
CA ILE A 272 -1.63 9.06 -1.07
C ILE A 272 -0.81 7.77 -1.02
N ILE A 273 -0.15 7.55 0.11
CA ILE A 273 0.46 6.26 0.49
C ILE A 273 -0.39 5.69 1.61
N PHE A 274 -0.69 4.39 1.57
CA PHE A 274 -1.22 3.62 2.68
C PHE A 274 -0.32 2.40 2.84
N LYS A 275 0.25 2.17 4.02
CA LYS A 275 1.03 0.99 4.36
C LYS A 275 0.44 0.38 5.61
N ASP A 276 0.27 -0.93 5.64
CA ASP A 276 -0.20 -1.69 6.81
C ASP A 276 0.83 -2.78 7.10
N GLU A 277 1.66 -2.53 8.12
CA GLU A 277 2.70 -3.45 8.55
C GLU A 277 2.30 -4.05 9.90
N CYS A 278 2.31 -5.38 9.99
CA CYS A 278 2.35 -6.04 11.29
C CYS A 278 3.80 -6.11 11.73
N ILE A 279 4.15 -5.44 12.82
CA ILE A 279 5.45 -5.60 13.47
C ILE A 279 5.24 -6.61 14.59
N GLU A 280 5.70 -7.84 14.37
CA GLU A 280 5.68 -8.90 15.38
C GLU A 280 6.99 -8.83 16.17
N LYS A 281 6.88 -8.38 17.43
CA LYS A 281 7.92 -8.54 18.46
C LYS A 281 7.58 -9.78 19.30
N PRO A 282 8.55 -10.43 19.96
CA PRO A 282 8.35 -11.72 20.63
C PRO A 282 7.12 -11.82 21.56
N ASN A 283 6.75 -10.72 22.24
CA ASN A 283 5.59 -10.65 23.13
C ASN A 283 4.58 -9.55 22.72
N LYS A 284 4.67 -8.99 21.50
CA LYS A 284 3.85 -7.83 21.12
C LYS A 284 3.61 -7.73 19.62
N ARG A 285 2.33 -7.73 19.22
CA ARG A 285 1.89 -7.45 17.86
C ARG A 285 1.43 -6.00 17.77
N SER A 286 2.15 -5.15 17.05
CA SER A 286 1.68 -3.81 16.70
C SER A 286 1.33 -3.74 15.21
N SER A 287 0.16 -3.17 14.91
CA SER A 287 -0.19 -2.75 13.55
C SER A 287 0.30 -1.32 13.37
N LEU A 288 1.29 -1.14 12.51
CA LEU A 288 1.74 0.16 12.05
C LEU A 288 1.00 0.49 10.76
N VAL A 289 0.18 1.53 10.80
CA VAL A 289 -0.37 2.11 9.58
C VAL A 289 0.51 3.30 9.20
N ALA A 290 0.86 3.45 7.93
CA ALA A 290 1.36 4.71 7.43
C ALA A 290 0.35 5.29 6.44
N VAL A 291 -0.09 6.53 6.63
CA VAL A 291 -0.89 7.24 5.63
C VAL A 291 -0.16 8.51 5.21
N THR A 292 0.04 8.71 3.93
CA THR A 292 0.52 9.98 3.38
C THR A 292 -0.65 10.71 2.74
N ALA A 293 -0.70 12.03 2.88
CA ALA A 293 -1.63 12.89 2.17
C ALA A 293 -1.11 14.34 2.13
N ASP A 294 -1.62 15.14 1.20
CA ASP A 294 -1.50 16.61 1.25
C ASP A 294 -2.33 17.21 2.38
N PRO A 295 -1.98 18.41 2.91
CA PRO A 295 -2.69 19.01 4.04
C PRO A 295 -4.22 19.05 3.90
N PRO A 296 -4.85 19.45 2.77
CA PRO A 296 -6.31 19.45 2.65
C PRO A 296 -6.95 18.05 2.63
N LEU A 297 -6.19 17.02 2.21
CA LEU A 297 -6.61 15.61 2.26
C LEU A 297 -6.38 15.01 3.65
N PHE A 298 -5.34 15.47 4.35
CA PHE A 298 -5.02 15.11 5.73
C PHE A 298 -6.07 15.66 6.70
N ASP A 299 -6.43 16.94 6.61
CA ASP A 299 -7.51 17.56 7.40
C ASP A 299 -8.85 16.78 7.24
N GLN A 300 -9.11 16.27 6.03
CA GLN A 300 -10.25 15.40 5.78
C GLN A 300 -10.10 14.03 6.45
N LEU A 301 -8.91 13.42 6.40
CA LEU A 301 -8.64 12.13 7.06
C LEU A 301 -8.81 12.23 8.59
N GLU A 302 -8.28 13.27 9.23
CA GLU A 302 -8.47 13.56 10.66
C GLU A 302 -9.96 13.68 11.00
N LYS A 303 -10.65 14.58 10.29
CA LYS A 303 -12.08 14.84 10.46
C LYS A 303 -12.92 13.58 10.26
N GLU A 304 -12.57 12.74 9.30
CA GLU A 304 -13.25 11.47 9.09
C GLU A 304 -12.94 10.46 10.19
N LEU A 305 -11.68 10.28 10.60
CA LEU A 305 -11.30 9.36 11.66
C LEU A 305 -11.85 9.77 13.04
N GLY A 306 -12.14 11.05 13.24
CA GLY A 306 -12.53 11.60 14.55
C GLY A 306 -11.37 11.58 15.53
N LEU A 307 -10.15 11.76 15.00
CA LEU A 307 -8.88 11.77 15.71
C LEU A 307 -8.06 12.94 15.15
N GLU A 308 -7.46 13.72 16.03
CA GLU A 308 -6.27 14.49 15.68
C GLU A 308 -5.16 13.49 15.30
N LEU A 309 -4.26 13.87 14.39
CA LEU A 309 -3.16 13.03 13.92
C LEU A 309 -1.83 13.79 14.07
N GLU A 310 -0.98 13.33 15.00
CA GLU A 310 0.45 13.63 15.04
C GLU A 310 1.16 12.74 13.96
N PRO A 311 1.95 13.29 13.00
CA PRO A 311 2.45 12.51 11.82
C PRO A 311 3.66 11.48 11.80
N ALA A 312 4.29 11.01 12.90
CA ALA A 312 5.54 10.21 13.21
C ALA A 312 6.99 10.45 12.62
N GLU A 313 7.93 11.21 13.25
CA GLU A 313 9.30 11.63 12.74
C GLU A 313 10.08 10.56 11.95
N ILE A 314 10.54 10.90 10.73
CA ILE A 314 11.45 10.06 9.95
C ILE A 314 12.60 10.88 9.34
N ARG A 315 13.82 10.64 9.87
CA ARG A 315 15.07 11.03 9.22
C ARG A 315 15.39 10.03 8.13
N TYR A 316 15.39 10.48 6.88
CA TYR A 316 16.08 9.79 5.82
C TYR A 316 17.57 10.15 5.89
N GLU A 317 18.44 9.16 6.05
CA GLU A 317 19.84 9.33 5.66
C GLU A 317 19.88 9.70 4.17
N THR A 318 20.63 10.75 3.85
CA THR A 318 20.41 11.57 2.66
C THR A 318 20.78 10.85 1.37
N LEU A 319 19.77 10.55 0.54
CA LEU A 319 19.94 10.43 -0.91
C LEU A 319 20.12 11.85 -1.49
N GLU A 320 21.37 12.24 -1.73
CA GLU A 320 21.82 13.64 -1.93
C GLU A 320 21.29 14.37 -3.19
N HIS A 321 20.32 13.83 -3.95
CA HIS A 321 20.01 14.28 -5.32
C HIS A 321 18.54 14.63 -5.60
N ALA A 322 17.74 14.91 -4.57
CA ALA A 322 16.37 15.42 -4.73
C ALA A 322 16.19 16.78 -4.00
N PRO A 323 16.42 17.91 -4.68
CA PRO A 323 16.04 19.21 -4.13
C PRO A 323 14.51 19.36 -4.17
N TYR A 324 13.93 19.92 -3.10
CA TYR A 324 12.50 20.23 -2.93
C TYR A 324 11.54 19.04 -2.71
N ALA A 325 11.72 18.33 -1.59
CA ALA A 325 10.61 17.68 -0.89
C ALA A 325 10.81 17.79 0.63
N PHE A 326 9.91 18.49 1.33
CA PHE A 326 9.86 18.49 2.80
C PHE A 326 8.85 17.45 3.27
N THR A 327 9.34 16.32 3.78
CA THR A 327 8.52 15.29 4.40
C THR A 327 8.45 15.55 5.91
N MET A 328 7.27 15.93 6.43
CA MET A 328 7.07 16.32 7.83
C MET A 328 6.32 15.23 8.62
N VAL A 329 6.79 14.92 9.84
CA VAL A 329 6.48 13.66 10.56
C VAL A 329 6.66 13.86 12.11
N PHE A 330 5.70 13.47 12.99
CA PHE A 330 5.57 13.67 14.48
C PHE A 330 4.78 12.55 15.29
N PHE A 331 5.27 11.76 16.26
CA PHE A 331 4.56 10.50 16.69
C PHE A 331 3.30 10.63 17.57
N PHE A 332 2.34 9.68 17.51
CA PHE A 332 1.19 9.64 18.45
C PHE A 332 1.20 8.51 19.50
N SER A 333 0.73 8.86 20.71
CA SER A 333 0.37 8.00 21.84
C SER A 333 -1.09 8.26 22.27
N THR A 334 -2.01 7.28 22.11
CA THR A 334 -3.38 7.33 22.66
C THR A 334 -3.41 6.95 24.15
N SER A 335 -2.64 7.63 24.98
CA SER A 335 -2.87 7.62 26.43
C SER A 335 -4.13 8.42 26.76
N ARG A 336 -5.29 7.76 26.67
CA ARG A 336 -6.46 8.25 27.40
C ARG A 336 -6.17 8.12 28.88
N HIS A 337 -5.83 9.23 29.53
CA HIS A 337 -6.07 9.35 30.96
C HIS A 337 -7.56 9.14 31.21
N LEU A 338 -7.93 7.92 31.60
CA LEU A 338 -9.17 7.69 32.32
C LEU A 338 -9.13 8.64 33.52
N PRO A 339 -10.10 9.58 33.67
CA PRO A 339 -10.19 10.33 34.90
C PRO A 339 -10.41 9.31 36.01
N GLN A 340 -9.55 9.32 37.03
CA GLN A 340 -9.72 8.47 38.21
C GLN A 340 -11.12 8.70 38.74
N LYS A 341 -12.02 7.74 38.53
CA LYS A 341 -13.36 7.79 39.11
C LYS A 341 -13.16 7.69 40.62
N ASN A 342 -13.42 8.81 41.29
CA ASN A 342 -13.36 8.95 42.73
C ASN A 342 -13.83 7.68 43.43
N ALA A 343 -13.01 7.18 44.35
CA ALA A 343 -13.44 6.16 45.29
C ALA A 343 -14.65 6.72 46.07
N VAL A 344 -15.85 6.23 45.74
CA VAL A 344 -17.08 6.60 46.43
C VAL A 344 -17.03 5.95 47.81
N LYS A 345 -16.44 6.66 48.78
CA LYS A 345 -16.69 6.39 50.20
C LYS A 345 -18.17 6.66 50.45
N VAL A 346 -18.95 5.59 50.53
CA VAL A 346 -20.33 5.61 51.02
C VAL A 346 -20.30 6.08 52.47
N SER A 347 -20.66 7.33 52.72
CA SER A 347 -21.01 7.84 54.04
C SER A 347 -22.48 8.27 54.04
N VAL A 348 -23.31 7.40 54.60
CA VAL A 348 -24.73 7.68 54.82
C VAL A 348 -24.87 8.73 55.93
N LYS A 349 -25.50 9.87 55.62
CA LYS A 349 -26.26 10.67 56.60
C LYS A 349 -27.32 11.53 55.91
N GLN A 350 -28.51 11.56 56.50
CA GLN A 350 -29.72 12.21 55.97
C GLN A 350 -29.93 13.62 56.55
N LYS A 351 -30.83 14.38 55.90
CA LYS A 351 -31.42 15.69 56.30
C LYS A 351 -30.46 16.88 56.13
N SER A 352 -30.89 18.10 55.77
CA SER A 352 -32.24 18.72 55.82
C SER A 352 -32.55 19.66 54.62
N GLN A 353 -33.67 20.39 54.67
CA GLN A 353 -34.36 21.12 53.58
C GLN A 353 -33.98 22.62 53.44
N GLU A 354 -34.73 23.33 52.56
CA GLU A 354 -34.81 24.80 52.29
C GLU A 354 -33.80 25.32 51.24
N ALA A 355 -34.18 25.89 50.08
CA ALA A 355 -35.04 27.07 49.77
C ALA A 355 -34.31 28.40 50.11
N ASP A 356 -34.31 29.49 49.31
CA ASP A 356 -35.04 29.87 48.07
C ASP A 356 -34.35 31.09 47.37
N VAL A 357 -34.91 31.60 46.26
CA VAL A 357 -34.99 33.05 45.90
C VAL A 357 -33.81 33.82 45.23
N LYS A 358 -34.06 34.25 43.96
CA LYS A 358 -33.76 35.55 43.28
C LYS A 358 -32.30 36.00 42.94
N VAL A 359 -32.05 36.98 42.03
CA VAL A 359 -32.67 37.44 40.74
C VAL A 359 -31.82 38.60 40.13
N LYS A 360 -31.86 38.81 38.80
CA LYS A 360 -31.41 40.06 38.07
C LYS A 360 -29.89 40.37 38.10
N SER A 361 -29.30 41.20 37.22
CA SER A 361 -29.80 42.12 36.16
C SER A 361 -28.65 42.58 35.23
N GLU A 362 -28.96 42.93 33.96
CA GLU A 362 -28.59 44.17 33.21
C GLU A 362 -27.11 44.67 33.14
N GLN A 363 -26.63 45.51 32.21
CA GLN A 363 -27.08 46.08 30.91
C GLN A 363 -25.83 46.73 30.25
N LYS A 364 -25.89 47.02 28.93
CA LYS A 364 -25.13 48.08 28.21
C LYS A 364 -23.58 47.97 28.19
N SER A 365 -22.89 48.37 27.12
CA SER A 365 -23.11 49.59 26.35
C SER A 365 -22.68 49.51 24.88
N LYS A 366 -23.40 50.27 24.05
CA LYS A 366 -23.01 50.68 22.69
C LYS A 366 -21.75 51.55 22.71
N ARG A 367 -21.02 51.58 21.59
CA ARG A 367 -20.68 52.84 20.88
C ARG A 367 -20.23 52.59 19.43
N GLU A 368 -20.77 53.37 18.52
CA GLU A 368 -20.35 53.52 17.12
C GLU A 368 -19.29 54.62 17.01
N LEU A 369 -18.39 54.59 16.01
CA LEU A 369 -18.34 55.62 14.94
C LEU A 369 -17.23 55.39 13.87
N LYS A 370 -17.68 55.35 12.60
CA LYS A 370 -17.14 56.07 11.41
C LYS A 370 -15.67 55.95 10.91
N GLN A 371 -15.62 55.51 9.64
CA GLN A 371 -15.09 56.21 8.44
C GLN A 371 -13.67 55.93 7.88
N LYS A 372 -13.69 55.35 6.66
CA LYS A 372 -12.99 55.74 5.42
C LYS A 372 -11.51 56.18 5.49
N LYS A 373 -10.64 55.44 4.78
CA LYS A 373 -9.86 55.95 3.61
C LYS A 373 -9.07 54.83 2.89
N GLU A 374 -9.22 54.81 1.57
CA GLU A 374 -8.35 54.19 0.56
C GLU A 374 -8.15 55.22 -0.57
N PRO A 375 -7.19 55.06 -1.51
CA PRO A 375 -5.86 54.44 -1.40
C PRO A 375 -4.78 55.44 -1.91
N PRO A 376 -3.54 54.99 -2.17
CA PRO A 376 -2.87 55.53 -3.36
C PRO A 376 -2.21 54.47 -4.27
N VAL A 377 -2.36 54.72 -5.57
CA VAL A 377 -1.76 53.98 -6.69
C VAL A 377 -0.23 54.05 -6.65
N ARG A 378 0.46 52.94 -6.98
CA ARG A 378 1.91 52.94 -7.28
C ARG A 378 2.16 52.81 -8.79
N PRO A 379 3.19 53.48 -9.34
CA PRO A 379 3.47 53.46 -10.77
C PRO A 379 4.25 52.21 -11.20
N ILE A 380 3.87 51.65 -12.36
CA ILE A 380 4.62 50.60 -13.04
C ILE A 380 5.84 51.21 -13.75
N LYS A 381 7.06 50.77 -13.40
CA LYS A 381 8.27 51.12 -14.16
C LYS A 381 8.34 50.26 -15.42
N LYS A 382 8.54 50.91 -16.58
CA LYS A 382 9.00 50.24 -17.79
C LYS A 382 10.45 49.79 -17.59
N VAL A 383 10.75 48.54 -17.92
CA VAL A 383 12.11 48.07 -18.22
C VAL A 383 12.06 47.46 -19.60
N GLY A 384 12.76 48.06 -20.55
CA GLY A 384 13.10 47.41 -21.80
C GLY A 384 14.46 46.73 -21.66
N SER A 385 14.64 45.59 -22.29
CA SER A 385 15.98 45.06 -22.57
C SER A 385 16.02 44.48 -23.97
N ARG A 386 17.08 44.79 -24.71
CA ARG A 386 17.43 44.18 -25.99
C ARG A 386 18.55 43.18 -25.75
N CYS A 387 18.38 41.95 -26.25
CA CYS A 387 19.41 41.03 -26.75
C CYS A 387 18.66 40.02 -27.64
N GLY A 388 19.09 39.64 -28.84
CA GLY A 388 20.28 40.08 -29.58
C GLY A 388 21.53 39.26 -29.25
N CYS A 389 21.56 38.00 -29.71
CA CYS A 389 22.76 37.28 -30.12
C CYS A 389 22.38 36.00 -30.89
N MET A 390 23.12 35.79 -32.00
CA MET A 390 23.38 34.56 -32.79
C MET A 390 22.32 33.44 -32.82
#